data_AF-X1HT94-F1
#
_entry.id   AF-X1HT94-F1
#
_cell.length_a   1.000
_cell.length_b   1.000
_cell.length_c   1.000
_cell.angle_alpha   90.00
_cell.angle_beta   90.00
_cell.angle_gamma   90.00
#
_symmetry.space_group_name_H-M   'P 1'
#
loop_
_entity.id
_entity.type
_entity.pdbx_description
1 polymer ?
#
loop_
_entity_poly.entity_id
_entity_poly.type
_entity_poly.pdbx_seq_one_letter_code
_entity_poly.pdbx_strand_id
1 'polypeptide(L)'
;ARKPYAIVIPPPNVTAPLHLGHALNNTLQDVLIRFHRMQNYNTLWMPGTDHAGIATQTVVEKQILSEENKRRTDFEREEFVARVQVWKDEYEARIIEQLQAMGCSCDWQRTRFTMDEVCAKAVRAAFFKLFRDGLIYRGKRLVNWDPATQTVLADDEVEHETVQGHFWYLRYQINYSHI
;
A
#
# COMPACT_ATOMS: atom_id res chain seq x y z
N ALA A 1 -27.63 25.89 -2.69
CA ALA A 1 -26.36 25.17 -2.95
C ALA A 1 -26.68 23.77 -3.48
N ARG A 2 -25.93 23.24 -4.45
CA ARG A 2 -26.11 21.85 -4.94
C ARG A 2 -25.73 20.85 -3.85
N LYS A 3 -26.44 19.72 -3.75
CA LYS A 3 -26.15 18.67 -2.77
C LYS A 3 -24.82 17.96 -3.13
N PRO A 4 -23.87 17.80 -2.20
CA PRO A 4 -22.61 17.15 -2.50
C PRO A 4 -22.77 15.64 -2.67
N TYR A 5 -21.98 15.04 -3.56
CA TYR A 5 -21.83 13.60 -3.70
C TYR A 5 -20.35 13.30 -3.99
N ALA A 6 -19.67 12.59 -3.09
CA ALA A 6 -18.23 12.38 -3.21
C ALA A 6 -17.89 10.89 -3.18
N ILE A 7 -16.97 10.49 -4.06
CA ILE A 7 -16.33 9.18 -4.06
C ILE A 7 -14.81 9.41 -4.08
N VAL A 8 -14.08 8.63 -3.29
CA VAL A 8 -12.62 8.54 -3.35
C VAL A 8 -12.29 7.24 -4.06
N ILE A 9 -11.49 7.30 -5.12
CA ILE A 9 -10.98 6.09 -5.77
C ILE A 9 -10.13 5.34 -4.75
N PRO A 10 -10.36 4.03 -4.54
CA PRO A 10 -9.39 3.19 -3.83
C PRO A 10 -8.07 3.27 -4.59
N PRO A 11 -7.05 3.96 -4.03
CA PRO A 11 -5.88 4.36 -4.80
C PRO A 11 -5.13 3.11 -5.28
N PRO A 12 -4.95 2.89 -6.60
CA PRO A 12 -4.18 1.77 -7.09
C PRO A 12 -2.72 1.87 -6.64
N ASN A 13 -2.14 0.70 -6.33
CA ASN A 13 -0.74 0.56 -5.95
C ASN A 13 0.17 0.83 -7.15
N VAL A 14 1.26 1.58 -6.95
CA VAL A 14 2.28 1.88 -7.97
C VAL A 14 3.23 0.70 -8.25
N THR A 15 2.69 -0.52 -8.24
CA THR A 15 3.45 -1.78 -8.38
C THR A 15 3.26 -2.46 -9.73
N ALA A 16 2.09 -2.28 -10.36
CA ALA A 16 1.73 -2.95 -11.61
C ALA A 16 0.71 -2.12 -12.42
N PRO A 17 0.58 -2.36 -13.74
CA PRO A 17 -0.47 -1.74 -14.55
C PRO A 17 -1.86 -2.18 -14.09
N LEU A 18 -2.87 -1.36 -14.39
CA LEU A 18 -4.26 -1.71 -14.07
C LEU A 18 -4.72 -2.94 -14.85
N HIS A 19 -5.30 -3.91 -14.13
CA HIS A 19 -6.00 -5.09 -14.67
C HIS A 19 -7.54 -4.94 -14.61
N LEU A 20 -8.27 -5.94 -15.13
CA LEU A 20 -9.73 -5.93 -15.26
C LEU A 20 -10.51 -5.67 -13.96
N GLY A 21 -9.94 -6.03 -12.81
CA GLY A 21 -10.53 -5.76 -11.49
C GLY A 21 -10.61 -4.26 -11.20
N HIS A 22 -9.55 -3.52 -11.53
CA HIS A 22 -9.58 -2.05 -11.48
C HIS A 22 -10.58 -1.48 -12.48
N ALA A 23 -10.69 -2.09 -13.66
CA ALA A 23 -11.66 -1.64 -14.65
C ALA A 23 -13.09 -1.71 -14.12
N LEU A 24 -13.48 -2.88 -13.57
CA LEU A 24 -14.78 -3.08 -12.95
C LEU A 24 -15.05 -2.07 -11.82
N ASN A 25 -14.09 -1.90 -10.90
CA ASN A 25 -14.25 -0.99 -9.77
C ASN A 25 -14.47 0.46 -10.21
N ASN A 26 -13.65 0.94 -11.16
CA ASN A 26 -13.75 2.31 -11.65
C ASN A 26 -15.01 2.54 -12.49
N THR A 27 -15.45 1.56 -13.28
CA THR A 27 -16.71 1.66 -14.03
C THR A 27 -17.91 1.85 -13.11
N LEU A 28 -17.99 1.09 -12.01
CA LEU A 28 -19.09 1.23 -11.05
C LEU A 28 -19.12 2.64 -10.42
N GLN A 29 -17.94 3.15 -10.03
CA GLN A 29 -17.83 4.49 -9.46
C GLN A 29 -18.16 5.59 -10.48
N ASP A 30 -17.69 5.48 -11.72
CA ASP A 30 -17.94 6.46 -12.78
C ASP A 30 -19.44 6.53 -13.13
N VAL A 31 -20.12 5.39 -13.22
CA VAL A 31 -21.59 5.34 -13.43
C VAL A 31 -22.31 6.12 -12.33
N LEU A 32 -21.95 5.89 -11.06
CA LEU A 32 -22.55 6.59 -9.92
C LEU A 32 -22.28 8.10 -9.96
N ILE A 33 -21.04 8.50 -10.26
CA ILE A 33 -20.64 9.89 -10.37
C ILE A 33 -21.41 10.59 -11.49
N ARG A 34 -21.46 10.00 -12.68
CA ARG A 34 -22.19 10.57 -13.82
C ARG A 34 -23.68 10.67 -13.54
N PHE A 35 -24.29 9.64 -12.97
CA PHE A 35 -25.70 9.63 -12.58
C PHE A 35 -26.02 10.78 -11.63
N HIS A 36 -25.27 10.94 -10.54
CA HIS A 36 -25.51 12.03 -9.58
C HIS A 36 -25.22 13.41 -10.18
N ARG A 37 -24.21 13.52 -11.05
CA ARG A 37 -23.90 14.77 -11.77
C ARG A 37 -25.07 15.19 -12.65
N MET A 38 -25.70 14.24 -13.36
CA MET A 38 -26.91 14.48 -14.15
C MET A 38 -28.13 14.85 -13.30
N GLN A 39 -28.19 14.39 -12.05
CA GLN A 39 -29.20 14.79 -11.07
C GLN A 39 -28.90 16.13 -10.37
N ASN A 40 -27.99 16.95 -10.91
CA ASN A 40 -27.63 18.28 -10.41
C ASN A 40 -26.94 18.27 -9.01
N TYR A 41 -26.29 17.17 -8.63
CA TYR A 41 -25.41 17.12 -7.47
C TYR A 41 -24.06 17.80 -7.76
N ASN A 42 -23.41 18.32 -6.72
CA ASN A 42 -22.01 18.73 -6.77
C ASN A 42 -21.13 17.50 -6.55
N THR A 43 -20.75 16.84 -7.65
CA THR A 43 -20.01 15.58 -7.60
C THR A 43 -18.50 15.80 -7.48
N LEU A 44 -17.85 15.09 -6.56
CA LEU A 44 -16.39 14.96 -6.48
C LEU A 44 -16.01 13.50 -6.65
N TRP A 45 -15.23 13.19 -7.67
CA TRP A 45 -14.57 11.89 -7.76
C TRP A 45 -13.07 12.10 -7.65
N MET A 46 -12.51 11.76 -6.49
CA MET A 46 -11.14 12.10 -6.13
C MET A 46 -10.18 10.96 -6.55
N PRO A 47 -9.29 11.20 -7.53
CA PRO A 47 -8.29 10.22 -7.92
C PRO A 47 -7.07 10.27 -7.00
N GLY A 48 -6.34 9.17 -6.95
CA GLY A 48 -5.04 9.12 -6.31
C GLY A 48 -4.33 7.79 -6.52
N THR A 49 -3.06 7.72 -6.14
CA THR A 49 -2.20 6.54 -6.23
C THR A 49 -1.60 6.22 -4.88
N ASP A 50 -1.29 4.93 -4.65
CA ASP A 50 -0.71 4.48 -3.40
C ASP A 50 0.74 4.01 -3.60
N HIS A 51 1.65 4.53 -2.76
CA HIS A 51 3.03 4.12 -2.65
C HIS A 51 3.21 2.63 -2.30
N ALA A 52 2.22 1.98 -1.69
CA ALA A 52 2.17 0.53 -1.39
C ALA A 52 3.40 -0.04 -0.64
N GLY A 53 4.18 0.80 0.03
CA GLY A 53 5.32 0.45 0.90
C GLY A 53 6.14 -0.75 0.44
N ILE A 54 6.00 -1.86 1.18
CA ILE A 54 6.75 -3.12 0.99
C ILE A 54 6.52 -3.72 -0.40
N ALA A 55 5.31 -3.59 -0.96
CA ALA A 55 4.99 -4.14 -2.27
C ALA A 55 5.78 -3.43 -3.39
N THR A 56 5.87 -2.10 -3.35
CA THR A 56 6.67 -1.32 -4.31
C THR A 56 8.15 -1.61 -4.14
N GLN A 57 8.64 -1.66 -2.90
CA GLN A 57 10.04 -2.02 -2.64
C GLN A 57 10.38 -3.39 -3.23
N THR A 58 9.54 -4.40 -3.00
CA THR A 58 9.79 -5.77 -3.49
C THR A 58 9.81 -5.85 -5.01
N VAL A 59 8.94 -5.11 -5.71
CA VAL A 59 8.91 -5.10 -7.17
C VAL A 59 10.16 -4.41 -7.74
N VAL A 60 10.55 -3.26 -7.19
CA VAL A 60 11.77 -2.54 -7.59
C VAL A 60 13.02 -3.38 -7.32
N GLU A 61 13.11 -4.05 -6.17
CA GLU A 61 14.23 -4.95 -5.86
C GLU A 61 14.33 -6.12 -6.84
N LYS A 62 13.20 -6.75 -7.19
CA LYS A 62 13.16 -7.83 -8.17
C LYS A 62 13.63 -7.37 -9.55
N GLN A 63 13.22 -6.18 -9.97
CA GLN A 63 13.64 -5.62 -11.25
C GLN A 63 15.14 -5.32 -11.26
N ILE A 64 15.65 -4.62 -10.25
CA ILE A 64 17.09 -4.29 -10.14
C ILE A 64 17.94 -5.57 -10.13
N LEU A 65 17.47 -6.60 -9.44
CA LEU A 65 18.14 -7.90 -9.46
C LEU A 65 18.13 -8.53 -10.86
N SER A 66 17.04 -8.40 -11.62
CA SER A 66 16.94 -8.96 -12.98
C SER A 66 17.74 -8.18 -14.03
N GLU A 67 17.80 -6.85 -13.93
CA GLU A 67 18.40 -5.98 -14.94
C GLU A 67 19.88 -5.69 -14.66
N GLU A 68 20.22 -5.46 -13.39
CA GLU A 68 21.57 -5.06 -12.98
C GLU A 68 22.31 -6.15 -12.21
N ASN A 69 21.64 -7.23 -11.81
CA ASN A 69 22.19 -8.28 -10.94
C ASN A 69 22.75 -7.72 -9.62
N LYS A 70 22.13 -6.64 -9.12
CA LYS A 70 22.45 -6.00 -7.85
C LYS A 70 21.31 -6.17 -6.85
N ARG A 71 21.63 -6.03 -5.57
CA ARG A 71 20.69 -6.11 -4.45
C ARG A 71 20.52 -4.74 -3.81
N ARG A 72 19.45 -4.56 -3.04
CA ARG A 72 19.21 -3.33 -2.25
C ARG A 72 20.43 -2.95 -1.41
N THR A 73 21.12 -3.94 -0.84
CA THR A 73 22.31 -3.75 0.02
C THR A 73 23.51 -3.17 -0.70
N ASP A 74 23.50 -3.16 -2.03
CA ASP A 74 24.61 -2.68 -2.84
C ASP A 74 24.50 -1.17 -3.12
N PHE A 75 23.41 -0.54 -2.66
CA PHE A 75 23.13 0.88 -2.83
C PHE A 75 23.09 1.60 -1.48
N GLU A 76 23.51 2.86 -1.50
CA GLU A 76 23.21 3.78 -0.41
C GLU A 76 21.71 4.10 -0.37
N ARG A 77 21.21 4.46 0.81
CA ARG A 77 19.77 4.66 1.05
C ARG A 77 19.18 5.72 0.11
N GLU A 78 19.86 6.85 -0.05
CA GLU A 78 19.41 7.96 -0.87
C GLU A 78 19.31 7.58 -2.34
N GLU A 79 20.29 6.80 -2.85
CA GLU A 79 20.28 6.32 -4.23
C GLU A 79 19.10 5.37 -4.47
N PHE A 80 18.89 4.42 -3.55
CA PHE A 80 17.78 3.47 -3.66
C PHE A 80 16.42 4.18 -3.63
N VAL A 81 16.23 5.15 -2.74
CA VAL A 81 14.99 5.95 -2.67
C VAL A 81 14.75 6.73 -3.96
N ALA A 82 15.80 7.30 -4.56
CA ALA A 82 15.68 8.00 -5.84
C ALA A 82 15.22 7.07 -6.97
N ARG A 83 15.72 5.83 -7.02
CA ARG A 83 15.28 4.82 -7.99
C ARG A 83 13.82 4.42 -7.82
N VAL A 84 13.39 4.21 -6.57
CA VAL A 84 11.98 3.94 -6.25
C VAL A 84 11.09 5.11 -6.68
N GLN A 85 11.56 6.35 -6.53
CA GLN A 85 10.82 7.54 -6.96
C GLN A 85 10.63 7.57 -8.48
N VAL A 86 11.67 7.28 -9.27
CA VAL A 86 11.59 7.20 -10.74
C VAL A 86 10.57 6.15 -11.16
N TRP A 87 10.66 4.94 -10.58
CA TRP A 87 9.69 3.88 -10.83
C TRP A 87 8.26 4.33 -10.54
N LYS A 88 8.06 4.95 -9.37
CA LYS A 88 6.75 5.45 -8.96
C LYS A 88 6.19 6.47 -9.96
N ASP A 89 7.02 7.38 -10.45
CA ASP A 89 6.57 8.44 -11.38
C ASP A 89 6.18 7.85 -12.75
N GLU A 90 6.93 6.87 -13.25
CA GLU A 90 6.60 6.14 -14.48
C GLU A 90 5.29 5.34 -14.35
N TYR A 91 5.11 4.61 -13.25
CA TYR A 91 3.92 3.80 -13.02
C TYR A 91 2.68 4.64 -12.72
N GLU A 92 2.84 5.73 -11.96
CA GLU A 92 1.75 6.67 -11.73
C GLU A 92 1.25 7.28 -13.04
N ALA A 93 2.17 7.74 -13.92
CA ALA A 93 1.80 8.28 -15.22
C ALA A 93 1.00 7.25 -16.04
N ARG A 94 1.49 6.00 -16.10
CA ARG A 94 0.80 4.90 -16.79
C ARG A 94 -0.59 4.61 -16.22
N ILE A 95 -0.72 4.56 -14.90
CA ILE A 95 -2.01 4.33 -14.22
C ILE A 95 -3.00 5.44 -14.55
N ILE A 96 -2.56 6.71 -14.50
CA ILE A 96 -3.42 7.86 -14.81
C ILE A 96 -3.86 7.82 -16.27
N GLU A 97 -2.95 7.53 -17.20
CA GLU A 97 -3.27 7.37 -18.63
C GLU A 97 -4.31 6.26 -18.86
N GLN A 98 -4.17 5.11 -18.18
CA GLN A 98 -5.15 4.02 -18.28
C GLN A 98 -6.53 4.45 -17.77
N LEU A 99 -6.61 5.14 -16.63
CA LEU A 99 -7.88 5.64 -16.09
C LEU A 99 -8.54 6.68 -17.03
N GLN A 100 -7.73 7.56 -17.62
CA GLN A 100 -8.20 8.55 -18.61
C GLN A 100 -8.70 7.86 -19.89
N ALA A 101 -7.95 6.88 -20.40
CA ALA A 101 -8.33 6.11 -21.59
C ALA A 101 -9.63 5.32 -21.40
N MET A 102 -9.89 4.84 -20.17
CA MET A 102 -11.18 4.22 -19.82
C MET A 102 -12.35 5.21 -19.72
N GLY A 103 -12.09 6.51 -19.78
CA GLY A 103 -13.12 7.55 -19.69
C GLY A 103 -13.53 7.90 -18.26
N CYS A 104 -12.68 7.65 -17.25
CA CYS A 104 -12.99 8.01 -15.87
C CYS A 104 -13.17 9.54 -15.74
N SER A 105 -14.34 10.00 -15.27
CA SER A 105 -14.64 11.44 -15.14
C SER A 105 -14.19 12.06 -13.80
N CYS A 106 -12.94 11.76 -13.42
CA CYS A 106 -12.31 12.17 -12.16
C CYS A 106 -11.94 13.66 -12.11
N ASP A 107 -11.76 14.18 -10.89
CA ASP A 107 -11.17 15.51 -10.67
C ASP A 107 -9.63 15.41 -10.66
N TRP A 108 -9.03 15.41 -11.86
CA TRP A 108 -7.59 15.25 -12.07
C TRP A 108 -6.74 16.35 -11.41
N GLN A 109 -7.31 17.56 -11.21
CA GLN A 109 -6.59 18.66 -10.56
C GLN A 109 -6.35 18.39 -9.06
N ARG A 110 -7.13 17.48 -8.47
CA ARG A 110 -7.05 17.10 -7.06
C ARG A 110 -6.42 15.72 -6.85
N THR A 111 -5.71 15.20 -7.83
CA THR A 111 -5.00 13.92 -7.72
C THR A 111 -4.06 13.94 -6.51
N ARG A 112 -4.07 12.86 -5.73
CA ARG A 112 -3.23 12.69 -4.55
C ARG A 112 -2.33 11.48 -4.67
N PHE A 113 -1.19 11.56 -4.01
CA PHE A 113 -0.29 10.44 -3.79
C PHE A 113 -0.12 10.25 -2.29
N THR A 114 -0.12 9.02 -1.79
CA THR A 114 -0.12 8.76 -0.34
C THR A 114 1.11 9.28 0.40
N MET A 115 2.23 9.51 -0.29
CA MET A 115 3.40 10.19 0.29
C MET A 115 3.55 11.67 -0.12
N ASP A 116 2.53 12.28 -0.73
CA ASP A 116 2.57 13.72 -1.00
C ASP A 116 2.60 14.55 0.29
N GLU A 117 2.92 15.84 0.18
CA GLU A 117 3.07 16.70 1.36
C GLU A 117 1.80 16.78 2.21
N VAL A 118 0.61 16.74 1.59
CA VAL A 118 -0.68 16.87 2.26
C VAL A 118 -1.02 15.58 3.01
N CYS A 119 -0.90 14.43 2.33
CA CYS A 119 -1.11 13.11 2.89
C CYS A 119 -0.10 12.81 4.01
N ALA A 120 1.18 13.14 3.81
CA ALA A 120 2.22 12.97 4.84
C ALA A 120 1.92 13.81 6.09
N LYS A 121 1.46 15.06 5.93
CA LYS A 121 1.01 15.91 7.05
C LYS A 121 -0.22 15.31 7.74
N ALA A 122 -1.18 14.78 6.99
CA ALA A 122 -2.37 14.14 7.54
C ALA A 122 -2.01 12.90 8.38
N VAL A 123 -1.11 12.04 7.90
CA VAL A 123 -0.64 10.85 8.64
C VAL A 123 0.08 11.26 9.93
N ARG A 124 0.97 12.26 9.88
CA ARG A 124 1.66 12.76 11.09
C ARG A 124 0.68 13.32 12.12
N ALA A 125 -0.33 14.07 11.68
CA ALA A 125 -1.36 14.61 12.56
C ALA A 125 -2.22 13.50 13.19
N ALA A 126 -2.61 12.49 12.39
CA ALA A 126 -3.35 11.34 12.87
C ALA A 126 -2.53 10.53 13.89
N PHE A 127 -1.26 10.25 13.60
CA PHE A 127 -0.35 9.59 14.51
C PHE A 127 -0.23 10.35 15.84
N PHE A 128 0.03 11.66 15.80
CA PHE A 128 0.15 12.46 17.02
C PHE A 128 -1.14 12.47 17.85
N LYS A 129 -2.30 12.55 17.19
CA LYS A 129 -3.59 12.47 17.88
C LYS A 129 -3.74 11.14 18.62
N LEU A 130 -3.54 10.02 17.92
CA LEU A 130 -3.66 8.69 18.51
C LEU A 130 -2.61 8.44 19.62
N PHE A 131 -1.41 8.97 19.46
CA PHE A 131 -0.36 8.91 20.47
C PHE A 131 -0.73 9.72 21.72
N ARG A 132 -1.17 10.98 21.55
CA ARG A 132 -1.61 11.85 22.65
C ARG A 132 -2.81 11.25 23.40
N ASP A 133 -3.71 10.60 22.68
CA ASP A 133 -4.90 9.96 23.25
C ASP A 133 -4.55 8.60 23.90
N GLY A 134 -3.28 8.19 23.94
CA GLY A 134 -2.80 6.97 24.63
C GLY A 134 -3.01 5.66 23.86
N LEU A 135 -3.43 5.74 22.59
CA LEU A 135 -3.74 4.58 21.74
C LEU A 135 -2.52 4.02 21.01
N ILE A 136 -1.47 4.83 20.83
CA ILE A 136 -0.18 4.40 20.28
C ILE A 136 0.84 4.36 21.42
N TYR A 137 1.48 3.20 21.58
CA TYR A 137 2.53 3.00 22.58
C TYR A 137 3.67 2.16 21.99
N ARG A 138 4.83 2.22 22.65
CA ARG A 138 6.00 1.40 22.31
C ARG A 138 6.19 0.32 23.37
N GLY A 139 6.21 -0.93 22.96
CA GLY A 139 6.42 -2.08 23.84
C GLY A 139 7.11 -3.23 23.14
N LYS A 140 7.54 -4.23 23.91
CA LYS A 140 8.04 -5.51 23.36
C LYS A 140 6.89 -6.50 23.34
N ARG A 141 6.61 -7.07 22.18
CA ARG A 141 5.62 -8.14 21.97
C ARG A 141 6.14 -9.13 20.94
N LEU A 142 5.57 -10.33 20.90
CA LEU A 142 5.79 -11.25 19.77
C LEU A 142 5.17 -10.62 18.52
N VAL A 143 5.88 -10.68 17.40
CA VAL A 143 5.50 -10.06 16.12
C VAL A 143 5.71 -11.06 15.00
N ASN A 144 4.95 -10.91 13.92
CA ASN A 144 5.19 -11.62 12.67
C ASN A 144 6.38 -10.94 11.98
N TRP A 145 7.50 -11.65 11.89
CA TRP A 145 8.72 -11.15 11.25
C TRP A 145 8.91 -11.83 9.91
N ASP A 146 9.02 -11.05 8.84
CA ASP A 146 9.39 -11.56 7.53
C ASP A 146 10.94 -11.58 7.39
N PRO A 147 11.58 -12.76 7.32
CA PRO A 147 13.02 -12.86 7.13
C PRO A 147 13.49 -12.39 5.75
N ALA A 148 12.63 -12.36 4.74
CA ALA A 148 12.99 -11.93 3.39
C ALA A 148 13.11 -10.41 3.29
N THR A 149 12.05 -9.68 3.66
CA THR A 149 12.04 -8.20 3.61
C THR A 149 12.63 -7.55 4.86
N GLN A 150 12.92 -8.33 5.90
CA GLN A 150 13.51 -7.88 7.17
C GLN A 150 12.66 -6.81 7.86
N THR A 151 11.35 -7.05 7.93
CA THR A 151 10.40 -6.14 8.60
C THR A 151 9.33 -6.93 9.36
N VAL A 152 8.63 -6.20 10.24
CA VAL A 152 7.45 -6.71 10.94
C VAL A 152 6.21 -6.55 10.06
N LEU A 153 5.30 -7.51 10.13
CA LEU A 153 4.02 -7.51 9.43
C LEU A 153 2.85 -7.47 10.42
N ALA A 154 1.74 -6.87 9.99
CA ALA A 154 0.47 -6.95 10.70
C ALA A 154 -0.16 -8.34 10.52
N ASP A 155 -1.06 -8.74 11.42
CA ASP A 155 -1.75 -10.03 11.32
C ASP A 155 -2.55 -10.13 10.00
N ASP A 156 -3.15 -9.03 9.54
CA ASP A 156 -3.90 -8.96 8.28
C ASP A 156 -3.01 -9.10 7.02
N GLU A 157 -1.69 -9.02 7.16
CA GLU A 157 -0.72 -9.20 6.07
C GLU A 157 -0.14 -10.63 6.04
N VAL A 158 -0.53 -11.50 6.97
CA VAL A 158 -0.04 -12.88 7.06
C VAL A 158 -1.03 -13.84 6.41
N GLU A 159 -0.55 -14.57 5.40
CA GLU A 159 -1.31 -15.64 4.76
C GLU A 159 -0.98 -17.00 5.39
N HIS A 160 -2.01 -17.77 5.71
CA HIS A 160 -1.85 -19.09 6.32
C HIS A 160 -2.01 -20.19 5.27
N GLU A 161 -0.92 -20.92 5.03
CA GLU A 161 -0.91 -22.08 4.13
C GLU A 161 -0.65 -23.37 4.91
N THR A 162 -1.36 -24.44 4.53
CA THR A 162 -1.10 -25.77 5.08
C THR A 162 0.09 -26.39 4.38
N VAL A 163 1.19 -26.57 5.11
CA VAL A 163 2.43 -27.17 4.59
C VAL A 163 2.69 -28.53 5.25
N GLN A 164 3.25 -29.47 4.49
CA GLN A 164 3.68 -30.75 5.04
C GLN A 164 4.93 -30.53 5.91
N GLY A 165 4.76 -30.67 7.22
CA GLY A 165 5.83 -30.55 8.20
C GLY A 165 6.21 -31.88 8.85
N HIS A 166 6.98 -31.78 9.93
CA HIS A 166 7.37 -32.92 10.75
C HIS A 166 6.86 -32.74 12.19
N PHE A 167 6.35 -33.82 12.78
CA PHE A 167 5.91 -33.84 14.18
C PHE A 167 6.86 -34.72 15.01
N TRP A 168 7.83 -34.09 15.67
CA TRP A 168 8.89 -34.78 16.40
C TRP A 168 8.52 -35.00 17.87
N TYR A 169 8.78 -36.20 18.39
CA TYR A 169 8.63 -36.50 19.81
C TYR A 169 9.97 -36.35 20.53
N LEU A 170 10.02 -35.49 21.55
CA LEU A 170 11.21 -35.23 22.36
C LEU A 170 10.96 -35.70 23.80
N ARG A 171 11.91 -36.44 24.38
CA ARG A 171 11.89 -36.84 25.79
C ARG A 171 13.13 -36.31 26.48
N TYR A 172 12.95 -35.63 27.60
CA TYR A 172 14.05 -35.11 28.42
C TYR A 172 13.94 -35.65 29.85
N GLN A 173 15.06 -36.05 30.45
CA GLN A 173 15.12 -36.60 31.80
C GLN A 173 15.17 -35.46 32.82
N ILE A 174 14.32 -35.53 33.84
CA ILE A 174 14.31 -34.56 34.95
C ILE A 174 15.22 -35.09 36.06
N ASN A 175 16.12 -34.25 36.57
CA ASN A 175 16.97 -34.60 37.69
C ASN A 175 16.32 -34.12 39.00
N TYR A 176 15.97 -35.04 39.89
CA TYR A 176 15.31 -34.76 41.17
C TYR A 176 16.32 -34.63 42.33
N SER A 177 17.50 -34.06 42.11
CA SER A 177 18.55 -34.03 43.12
C SER A 177 18.40 -32.95 44.22
N HIS A 178 17.29 -32.18 44.26
CA HIS A 178 17.06 -31.13 45.29
C HIS A 178 15.57 -30.92 45.69
N ILE A 179 14.80 -31.98 45.94
CA ILE A 179 13.60 -31.89 46.80
C ILE A 179 13.93 -32.52 48.16
#